data_AF-A0A3D9GZQ9-F1
#
_entry.id   AF-A0A3D9GZQ9-F1
#
_cell.length_a   1.000
_cell.length_b   1.000
_cell.length_c   1.000
_cell.angle_alpha   90.00
_cell.angle_beta   90.00
_cell.angle_gamma   90.00
#
_symmetry.space_group_name_H-M   'P 1'
#
loop_
_entity.id
_entity.type
_entity.pdbx_description
1 polymer ?
#
loop_
_entity_poly.entity_id
_entity_poly.type
_entity_poly.pdbx_seq_one_letter_code
_entity_poly.pdbx_strand_id
1 'polypeptide(L)'
;MNQDLKKQQLRKAKDKVRKVKVFYIHLAGYVVVVALLLYNLYIVAGPYKNNIISLNLSVLVGWTVFIIIHGLNVFKGKRIFKKSWEDKKTAQFLKDKEEEKTFWE
;
A
#
# COMPACT_ATOMS: atom_id res chain seq x y z
N MET A 1 -14.68 26.41 14.74
CA MET A 1 -13.28 25.91 14.78
C MET A 1 -13.15 24.39 14.90
N ASN A 2 -13.94 23.70 15.73
CA ASN A 2 -13.80 22.24 15.95
C ASN A 2 -14.37 21.35 14.79
N GLN A 3 -15.35 21.87 14.03
CA GLN A 3 -15.97 21.16 12.90
C GLN A 3 -15.06 21.07 11.66
N ASP A 4 -14.28 22.13 11.39
CA ASP A 4 -13.34 22.18 10.25
C ASP A 4 -12.15 21.22 10.44
N LEU A 5 -11.66 21.09 11.67
CA LEU A 5 -10.64 20.13 12.05
C LEU A 5 -11.12 18.69 11.82
N LYS A 6 -12.35 18.35 12.24
CA LYS A 6 -12.94 17.02 11.97
C LYS A 6 -13.10 16.75 10.48
N LYS A 7 -13.57 17.72 9.68
CA LYS A 7 -13.68 17.58 8.21
C LYS A 7 -12.31 17.36 7.55
N GLN A 8 -11.27 18.09 7.96
CA GLN A 8 -9.92 17.91 7.43
C GLN A 8 -9.33 16.53 7.78
N GLN A 9 -9.54 16.06 9.01
CA GLN A 9 -9.12 14.72 9.44
C GLN A 9 -9.82 13.62 8.62
N LEU A 10 -11.14 13.76 8.40
CA LEU A 10 -11.93 12.83 7.59
C LEU A 10 -11.49 12.81 6.13
N ARG A 11 -11.20 13.96 5.53
CA ARG A 11 -10.66 14.06 4.16
C ARG A 11 -9.30 13.37 4.04
N LYS A 12 -8.38 13.63 4.97
CA LYS A 12 -7.06 12.99 5.02
C LYS A 12 -7.18 11.46 5.17
N ALA A 13 -8.13 10.98 5.98
CA ALA A 13 -8.39 9.55 6.13
C ALA A 13 -8.96 8.94 4.82
N LYS A 14 -9.93 9.60 4.18
CA LYS A 14 -10.52 9.16 2.90
C LYS A 14 -9.48 9.09 1.77
N ASP A 15 -8.62 10.10 1.63
CA ASP A 15 -7.56 10.11 0.62
C ASP A 15 -6.55 8.98 0.82
N LYS A 16 -6.22 8.65 2.07
CA LYS A 16 -5.35 7.51 2.39
C LYS A 16 -5.99 6.18 1.96
N VAL A 17 -7.28 5.97 2.22
CA VAL A 17 -8.00 4.77 1.79
C VAL A 17 -8.08 4.69 0.27
N ARG A 18 -8.33 5.82 -0.40
CA ARG A 18 -8.37 5.89 -1.87
C ARG A 18 -7.04 5.46 -2.49
N LYS A 19 -5.90 5.94 -1.98
CA LYS A 19 -4.57 5.54 -2.46
C LYS A 19 -4.31 4.05 -2.34
N VAL A 20 -4.71 3.45 -1.21
CA VAL A 20 -4.59 2.00 -1.01
C VAL A 20 -5.51 1.21 -1.94
N LYS A 21 -6.75 1.65 -2.15
CA LYS A 21 -7.67 1.00 -3.10
C LYS A 21 -7.12 0.99 -4.53
N VAL A 22 -6.58 2.13 -4.98
CA VAL A 22 -5.96 2.24 -6.30
C VAL A 22 -4.75 1.30 -6.43
N PHE A 23 -3.93 1.18 -5.39
CA PHE A 23 -2.83 0.21 -5.36
C PHE A 23 -3.31 -1.23 -5.53
N TYR A 24 -4.37 -1.64 -4.81
CA TYR A 24 -4.91 -3.00 -4.95
C TYR A 24 -5.45 -3.29 -6.35
N ILE A 25 -6.04 -2.31 -7.03
CA ILE A 25 -6.47 -2.47 -8.44
C ILE A 25 -5.27 -2.71 -9.35
N HIS A 26 -4.20 -1.93 -9.19
CA HIS A 26 -2.96 -2.13 -9.96
C HIS A 26 -2.31 -3.48 -9.65
N LEU A 27 -2.31 -3.90 -8.38
CA LEU A 27 -1.79 -5.21 -7.96
C LEU A 27 -2.63 -6.35 -8.55
N ALA A 28 -3.95 -6.24 -8.55
CA ALA A 28 -4.84 -7.22 -9.16
C ALA A 28 -4.61 -7.32 -10.68
N GLY A 29 -4.51 -6.17 -11.37
CA GLY A 29 -4.15 -6.13 -12.78
C GLY A 29 -2.79 -6.76 -13.07
N TYR A 30 -1.79 -6.50 -12.21
CA TYR A 30 -0.47 -7.13 -12.29
C TYR A 30 -0.54 -8.65 -12.17
N VAL A 31 -1.31 -9.18 -11.21
CA VAL A 31 -1.50 -10.64 -11.06
C VAL A 31 -2.12 -11.25 -12.31
N VAL A 32 -3.11 -10.57 -12.92
CA VAL A 32 -3.73 -11.01 -14.18
C VAL A 32 -2.71 -11.02 -15.32
N VAL A 33 -1.92 -9.96 -15.48
CA VAL A 33 -0.88 -9.88 -16.52
C VAL A 33 0.16 -10.99 -16.32
N VAL A 34 0.62 -11.23 -15.09
CA VAL A 34 1.54 -12.32 -14.77
C VAL A 34 0.94 -13.69 -15.13
N ALA A 35 -0.34 -13.92 -14.82
CA ALA A 35 -1.02 -15.16 -15.19
C ALA A 35 -1.11 -15.33 -16.72
N LEU A 36 -1.38 -14.26 -17.46
CA LEU A 36 -1.40 -14.27 -18.92
C LEU A 36 0.00 -14.53 -19.53
N LEU A 37 1.06 -13.95 -18.95
CA LEU A 37 2.44 -14.20 -19.38
C LEU A 37 2.86 -15.65 -19.10
N LEU A 38 2.49 -16.20 -17.93
CA LEU A 38 2.69 -17.62 -17.59
C LEU A 38 1.94 -18.54 -18.54
N TYR A 39 0.70 -18.19 -18.89
CA TYR A 39 -0.06 -18.94 -19.89
C TYR A 39 0.60 -18.88 -21.27
N ASN A 40 1.06 -17.69 -21.69
CA ASN A 40 1.80 -17.52 -22.94
C ASN A 40 3.07 -18.38 -22.97
N LEU A 41 3.78 -18.45 -21.84
CA LEU A 41 4.97 -19.28 -21.66
C LEU A 41 4.67 -20.79 -21.77
N TYR A 42 3.47 -21.22 -21.38
CA TYR A 42 3.04 -22.61 -21.47
C TYR A 42 2.68 -23.02 -22.90
N ILE A 43 2.02 -22.15 -23.66
CA ILE A 43 1.55 -22.45 -25.02
C ILE A 43 2.59 -22.19 -26.11
N VAL A 44 3.66 -21.43 -25.82
CA VAL A 44 4.63 -21.02 -26.84
C VAL A 44 5.44 -22.22 -27.35
N ALA A 45 5.32 -22.48 -28.66
CA ALA A 45 6.04 -23.52 -29.38
C ALA A 45 6.62 -22.95 -30.68
N GLY A 46 7.78 -23.47 -31.12
CA GLY A 46 8.44 -23.08 -32.36
C GLY A 46 9.86 -22.49 -32.19
N PRO A 47 10.52 -22.12 -33.29
CA PRO A 47 11.94 -21.73 -33.30
C PRO A 47 12.22 -20.42 -32.53
N TYR A 48 11.21 -19.57 -32.36
CA TYR A 48 11.32 -18.30 -31.64
C TYR A 48 11.04 -18.40 -30.13
N LYS A 49 10.80 -19.63 -29.63
CA LYS A 49 10.46 -19.88 -28.21
C LYS A 49 11.45 -19.20 -27.26
N ASN A 50 12.75 -19.38 -27.44
CA ASN A 50 13.75 -18.80 -26.53
C ASN A 50 13.72 -17.26 -26.47
N ASN A 51 13.50 -16.60 -27.61
CA ASN A 51 13.40 -15.13 -27.65
C ASN A 51 12.13 -14.65 -26.93
N ILE A 52 11.02 -15.34 -27.15
CA ILE A 52 9.74 -15.03 -26.49
C ILE A 52 9.86 -15.25 -24.97
N ILE A 53 10.50 -16.34 -24.53
CA ILE A 53 10.75 -16.61 -23.11
C ILE A 53 11.61 -15.50 -22.49
N SER A 54 12.70 -15.11 -23.16
CA SER A 54 13.61 -14.06 -22.66
C SER A 54 12.91 -12.71 -22.51
N LEU A 55 12.07 -12.34 -23.48
CA LEU A 55 11.24 -11.13 -23.41
C LEU A 55 10.22 -11.21 -22.27
N ASN A 56 9.51 -12.33 -22.13
CA ASN A 56 8.54 -12.55 -21.06
C ASN A 56 9.20 -12.43 -19.67
N LEU A 57 10.38 -13.04 -19.48
CA LEU A 57 11.14 -12.95 -18.23
C LEU A 57 11.59 -11.52 -17.95
N SER A 58 12.10 -10.80 -18.96
CA SER A 58 12.54 -9.40 -18.81
C SER A 58 11.39 -8.49 -18.42
N VAL A 59 10.23 -8.65 -19.06
CA VAL A 59 8.99 -7.93 -18.72
C VAL A 59 8.55 -8.27 -17.30
N LEU A 60 8.53 -9.56 -16.93
CA LEU A 60 8.13 -10.00 -15.60
C LEU A 60 9.04 -9.42 -14.51
N VAL A 61 10.35 -9.45 -14.70
CA VAL A 61 11.33 -8.86 -13.77
C VAL A 61 11.14 -7.34 -13.67
N GLY A 62 11.04 -6.63 -14.80
CA GLY A 62 10.85 -5.18 -14.81
C GLY A 62 9.55 -4.75 -14.10
N TRP A 63 8.45 -5.45 -14.38
CA TRP A 63 7.15 -5.19 -13.75
C TRP A 63 7.13 -5.58 -12.26
N THR A 64 7.83 -6.64 -11.87
CA THR A 64 8.00 -7.02 -10.46
C THR A 64 8.67 -5.88 -9.68
N VAL A 65 9.78 -5.35 -10.21
CA VAL A 65 10.51 -4.23 -9.58
C VAL A 65 9.62 -2.98 -9.50
N PHE A 66 8.89 -2.65 -10.57
CA PHE A 66 7.98 -1.51 -10.60
C PHE A 66 6.89 -1.61 -9.51
N ILE A 67 6.25 -2.78 -9.35
CA ILE A 67 5.23 -3.01 -8.31
C ILE A 67 5.82 -2.91 -6.90
N ILE A 68 7.03 -3.44 -6.68
CA ILE A 68 7.70 -3.34 -5.38
C ILE A 68 7.93 -1.87 -5.02
N ILE A 69 8.47 -1.07 -5.94
CA ILE A 69 8.70 0.37 -5.71
C ILE A 69 7.37 1.09 -5.47
N HIS A 70 6.35 0.82 -6.27
CA HIS A 70 5.03 1.43 -6.12
C HIS A 70 4.38 1.07 -4.78
N GLY A 71 4.48 -0.20 -4.37
CA GLY A 71 4.03 -0.69 -3.07
C GLY A 71 4.78 -0.03 -1.93
N LEU A 72 6.11 0.06 -2.01
CA LEU A 72 6.90 0.77 -1.01
C LEU A 72 6.47 2.24 -0.90
N ASN A 73 6.15 2.92 -2.00
CA ASN A 73 5.69 4.32 -1.98
C ASN A 73 4.30 4.46 -1.33
N VAL A 74 3.36 3.58 -1.67
CA VAL A 74 2.00 3.57 -1.10
C VAL A 74 2.02 3.20 0.39
N PHE A 75 2.86 2.24 0.79
CA PHE A 75 2.95 1.76 2.16
C PHE A 75 3.96 2.51 3.04
N LYS A 76 4.89 3.30 2.48
CA LYS A 76 5.80 4.19 3.25
C LYS A 76 5.00 5.11 4.18
N GLY A 77 3.91 5.68 3.65
CA GLY A 77 3.00 6.53 4.40
C GLY A 77 2.17 5.79 5.47
N LYS A 78 2.09 4.46 5.44
CA LYS A 78 1.42 3.65 6.47
C LYS A 78 2.39 3.22 7.57
N ARG A 79 3.58 2.72 7.22
CA ARG A 79 4.51 2.14 8.21
C ARG A 79 5.17 3.20 9.11
N ILE A 80 5.52 4.38 8.56
CA ILE A 80 6.15 5.47 9.33
C ILE A 80 5.12 6.17 10.23
N PHE A 81 3.88 6.33 9.73
CA PHE A 81 2.81 6.99 10.48
C PHE A 81 2.15 6.11 11.54
N LYS A 82 2.17 4.77 11.38
CA LYS A 82 1.54 3.85 12.34
C LYS A 82 2.24 3.90 13.71
N LYS A 83 3.58 3.85 13.71
CA LYS A 83 4.37 3.92 14.97
C LYS A 83 4.17 5.25 15.68
N SER A 84 4.28 6.38 14.97
CA SER A 84 4.07 7.70 15.57
C SER A 84 2.63 7.94 16.05
N TRP A 85 1.61 7.41 15.36
CA TRP A 85 0.21 7.57 15.78
C TRP A 85 -0.15 6.70 16.98
N GLU A 86 0.34 5.45 17.04
CA GLU A 86 0.18 4.58 18.21
C GLU A 86 0.90 5.15 19.44
N ASP A 87 2.13 5.66 19.29
CA ASP A 87 2.86 6.36 20.36
C ASP A 87 2.10 7.60 20.85
N LYS A 88 1.61 8.45 19.93
CA LYS A 88 0.84 9.64 20.30
C LYS A 88 -0.45 9.30 21.04
N LYS A 89 -1.13 8.23 20.63
CA LYS A 89 -2.37 7.81 21.28
C LYS A 89 -2.11 7.22 22.66
N THR A 90 -1.07 6.41 22.81
CA THR A 90 -0.67 5.83 24.10
C THR A 90 -0.28 6.94 25.09
N ALA A 91 0.52 7.93 24.64
CA ALA A 91 0.85 9.09 25.45
C ALA A 91 -0.38 9.90 25.85
N GLN A 92 -1.35 10.07 24.95
CA GLN A 92 -2.61 10.77 25.25
C GLN A 92 -3.46 10.01 26.28
N PHE A 93 -3.55 8.68 26.19
CA PHE A 93 -4.27 7.86 27.17
C PHE A 93 -3.62 7.84 28.55
N LEU A 94 -2.28 7.87 28.63
CA LEU A 94 -1.57 7.97 29.91
C LEU A 94 -1.83 9.33 30.57
N LYS A 95 -1.81 10.41 29.78
CA LYS A 95 -2.08 11.76 30.27
C LYS A 95 -3.52 11.96 30.73
N ASP A 96 -4.51 11.49 29.96
CA ASP A 96 -5.92 11.56 30.35
C ASP A 96 -6.18 10.78 31.66
N LYS A 97 -5.49 9.66 31.89
CA LYS A 97 -5.59 8.90 33.15
C LYS A 97 -4.94 9.59 34.36
N GLU A 98 -3.87 10.35 34.14
CA GLU A 98 -3.24 11.15 35.21
C GLU A 98 -4.11 12.37 35.56
N GLU A 99 -4.65 13.07 34.57
CA GLU A 99 -5.54 14.21 34.80
C GLU A 99 -6.87 13.80 35.45
N GLU A 100 -7.43 12.62 35.10
CA GLU A 100 -8.63 12.08 35.75
C GLU A 100 -8.40 11.76 37.24
N LYS A 101 -7.22 11.23 37.62
CA LYS A 101 -6.91 10.96 39.04
C LYS A 101 -6.80 12.22 39.88
N THR A 102 -6.24 13.31 39.33
CA THR A 102 -6.10 14.59 40.03
C THR A 102 -7.39 15.39 40.19
N PHE A 103 -8.46 15.02 39.48
CA PHE A 103 -9.74 15.72 39.54
C PHE A 103 -10.67 15.17 40.63
N TRP A 104 -10.40 13.97 41.14
CA TRP A 104 -11.18 13.31 42.19
C TRP A 104 -10.47 13.25 43.56
N GLU A 105 -9.30 13.89 43.70
CA GLU A 105 -8.64 14.25 44.96
C GLU A 105 -8.87 15.72 45.30
#